data_AF-A0A8B6EYJ8-F1
#
_entry.id   AF-A0A8B6EYJ8-F1
#
_cell.length_a   1.000
_cell.length_b   1.000
_cell.length_c   1.000
_cell.angle_alpha   90.00
_cell.angle_beta   90.00
_cell.angle_gamma   90.00
#
_symmetry.space_group_name_H-M   'P 1'
#
loop_
_entity.id
_entity.type
_entity.pdbx_description
1 polymer ?
#
loop_
_entity_poly.entity_id
_entity_poly.type
_entity_poly.pdbx_seq_one_letter_code
_entity_poly.pdbx_strand_id
1 'polypeptide(L)'
;MEATIVLANCVIFLGKIAAKILPQLCVIKLDSKGLSRDAAVVKRYDDDPLVWHHGLKARWGVSFLKAMDTIKEKQSTVEWPFLALHGDEDKLCDVEGAIKFHELAKSTDKEIKIYKGLYHQLHNELEEDKKVVFEDIKSWLIKRS
;
A
#
# COMPACT_ATOMS: atom_id res chain seq x y z
N MET A 1 -8.50 20.17 -8.18
CA MET A 1 -9.13 18.89 -7.78
C MET A 1 -9.80 18.19 -8.96
N GLU A 2 -10.68 18.87 -9.71
CA GLU A 2 -11.38 18.27 -10.86
C GLU A 2 -10.46 17.78 -11.99
N ALA A 3 -9.47 18.58 -12.40
CA ALA A 3 -8.55 18.20 -13.48
C ALA A 3 -7.73 16.92 -13.15
N THR A 4 -7.30 16.77 -11.90
CA THR A 4 -6.54 15.59 -11.43
C THR A 4 -7.41 14.33 -11.45
N ILE A 5 -8.69 14.44 -11.07
CA ILE A 5 -9.65 13.33 -11.10
C ILE A 5 -9.96 12.92 -12.54
N VAL A 6 -10.18 13.89 -13.43
CA VAL A 6 -10.40 13.64 -14.86
C VAL A 6 -9.19 12.92 -15.47
N LEU A 7 -7.98 13.40 -15.18
CA LEU A 7 -6.75 12.77 -15.65
C LEU A 7 -6.61 11.33 -15.14
N ALA A 8 -6.84 11.09 -13.85
CA ALA A 8 -6.79 9.75 -13.26
C ALA A 8 -7.80 8.80 -13.91
N ASN A 9 -9.03 9.27 -14.16
CA ASN A 9 -10.07 8.48 -14.83
C ASN A 9 -9.70 8.16 -16.29
N CYS A 10 -9.10 9.11 -17.02
CA CYS A 10 -8.58 8.88 -18.36
C CYS A 10 -7.46 7.83 -18.37
N VAL A 11 -6.51 7.90 -17.43
CA VAL A 11 -5.43 6.91 -17.30
C VAL A 11 -6.00 5.53 -16.99
N ILE A 12 -6.95 5.42 -16.06
CA ILE A 12 -7.60 4.15 -15.72
C ILE A 12 -8.36 3.58 -16.93
N PHE A 13 -9.08 4.43 -17.67
CA PHE A 13 -9.81 4.02 -18.87
C PHE A 13 -8.88 3.48 -19.96
N LEU A 14 -7.81 4.22 -20.29
CA LEU A 14 -6.79 3.79 -21.24
C LEU A 14 -6.08 2.52 -20.76
N GLY A 15 -5.78 2.40 -19.47
CA GLY A 15 -5.23 1.19 -18.86
C GLY A 15 -6.15 -0.03 -19.03
N LYS A 16 -7.47 0.14 -18.91
CA LYS A 16 -8.46 -0.93 -19.17
C LYS A 16 -8.49 -1.35 -20.63
N ILE A 17 -8.31 -0.42 -21.57
CA ILE A 17 -8.19 -0.74 -23.01
C ILE A 17 -6.89 -1.52 -23.26
N ALA A 18 -5.75 -1.01 -22.77
CA ALA A 18 -4.45 -1.65 -22.89
C ALA A 18 -4.46 -3.07 -22.29
N ALA A 19 -5.12 -3.28 -21.15
CA ALA A 19 -5.24 -4.60 -20.52
C ALA A 19 -5.97 -5.64 -21.40
N LYS A 20 -6.87 -5.21 -22.29
CA LYS A 20 -7.57 -6.11 -23.23
C LYS A 20 -6.74 -6.42 -24.47
N ILE A 21 -6.02 -5.42 -25.00
CA ILE A 21 -5.30 -5.54 -26.28
C ILE A 21 -3.86 -6.01 -26.09
N LEU A 22 -3.15 -5.45 -25.10
CA LEU A 22 -1.75 -5.71 -24.77
C LEU A 22 -1.60 -5.99 -23.26
N PRO A 23 -2.11 -7.15 -22.77
CA PRO A 23 -2.20 -7.43 -21.33
C PRO A 23 -0.86 -7.43 -20.58
N GLN A 24 0.25 -7.66 -21.29
CA GLN A 24 1.61 -7.69 -20.75
C GLN A 24 2.32 -6.34 -20.82
N LEU A 25 1.72 -5.32 -21.44
CA LEU A 25 2.32 -3.99 -21.55
C LEU A 25 2.51 -3.39 -20.15
N CYS A 26 3.72 -2.92 -19.86
CA CYS A 26 4.02 -2.24 -18.60
C CYS A 26 3.59 -0.78 -18.71
N VAL A 27 2.67 -0.34 -17.83
CA VAL A 27 2.01 0.97 -17.93
C VAL A 27 2.49 1.98 -16.90
N ILE A 28 3.01 1.51 -15.76
CA ILE A 28 3.50 2.35 -14.66
C ILE A 28 4.73 1.66 -14.07
N LYS A 29 5.77 2.41 -13.72
CA LYS A 29 6.92 1.88 -12.97
C LYS A 29 6.90 2.41 -11.55
N LEU A 30 7.24 1.56 -10.59
CA LEU A 30 7.43 1.94 -9.20
C LEU A 30 8.71 2.78 -9.04
N ASP A 31 8.65 3.85 -8.26
CA ASP A 31 9.84 4.54 -7.76
C ASP A 31 10.27 3.91 -6.43
N SER A 32 11.34 3.12 -6.44
CA SER A 32 11.84 2.40 -5.26
C SER A 32 12.33 3.33 -4.14
N LYS A 33 12.61 4.60 -4.43
CA LYS A 33 12.99 5.60 -3.42
C LYS A 33 11.89 5.89 -2.41
N GLY A 34 10.63 5.60 -2.75
CA GLY A 34 9.49 5.72 -1.84
C GLY A 34 9.34 4.55 -0.86
N LEU A 35 10.18 3.51 -0.94
CA LEU A 35 10.03 2.32 -0.11
C LEU A 35 10.44 2.54 1.34
N SER A 36 11.57 3.19 1.58
CA SER A 36 12.14 3.40 2.91
C SER A 36 13.07 4.62 2.89
N ARG A 37 13.24 5.28 4.04
CA ARG A 37 14.28 6.30 4.21
C ARG A 37 15.69 5.70 4.24
N ASP A 38 15.82 4.41 4.54
CA ASP A 38 17.11 3.73 4.52
C ASP A 38 17.54 3.42 3.07
N ALA A 39 18.56 4.14 2.60
CA ALA A 39 19.13 3.93 1.27
C ALA A 39 19.69 2.51 1.06
N ALA A 40 20.12 1.82 2.12
CA ALA A 40 20.57 0.44 2.02
C ALA A 40 19.41 -0.52 1.73
N VAL A 41 18.21 -0.23 2.24
CA VAL A 41 16.98 -0.99 1.93
C VAL A 41 16.61 -0.79 0.47
N VAL A 42 16.60 0.45 -0.01
CA VAL A 42 16.31 0.76 -1.42
C VAL A 42 17.31 0.07 -2.33
N LYS A 43 18.61 0.15 -2.01
CA LYS A 43 19.66 -0.54 -2.77
C LYS A 43 19.47 -2.05 -2.79
N ARG A 44 19.17 -2.67 -1.64
CA ARG A 44 18.89 -4.12 -1.58
C ARG A 44 17.69 -4.50 -2.45
N TYR A 45 16.63 -3.68 -2.46
CA TYR A 45 15.47 -3.91 -3.32
C TYR A 45 15.86 -3.83 -4.80
N ASP A 46 16.59 -2.79 -5.20
CA ASP A 46 17.00 -2.56 -6.59
C ASP A 46 17.96 -3.65 -7.11
N ASP A 47 18.83 -4.18 -6.24
CA ASP A 47 19.81 -5.20 -6.60
C ASP A 47 19.27 -6.64 -6.53
N ASP A 48 18.09 -6.87 -5.93
CA ASP A 48 17.53 -8.21 -5.76
C ASP A 48 17.03 -8.77 -7.11
N PRO A 49 17.62 -9.87 -7.63
CA PRO A 49 17.21 -10.45 -8.91
C PRO A 49 15.83 -11.14 -8.85
N LEU A 50 15.28 -11.37 -7.66
CA LEU A 50 13.95 -11.93 -7.48
C LEU A 50 12.86 -10.86 -7.49
N VAL A 51 13.23 -9.58 -7.39
CA VAL A 51 12.28 -8.46 -7.48
C VAL A 51 11.96 -8.16 -8.95
N TRP A 52 10.67 -7.97 -9.24
CA TRP A 52 10.21 -7.59 -10.57
C TRP A 52 10.37 -6.07 -10.81
N HIS A 53 11.34 -5.70 -11.65
CA HIS A 53 11.72 -4.30 -11.90
C HIS A 53 11.12 -3.65 -13.16
N HIS A 54 10.43 -4.42 -14.00
CA HIS A 54 10.03 -3.97 -15.34
C HIS A 54 8.72 -3.16 -15.40
N GLY A 55 8.05 -3.00 -14.26
CA GLY A 55 6.84 -2.18 -14.12
C GLY A 55 5.53 -2.97 -14.15
N LEU A 56 4.45 -2.26 -13.86
CA LEU A 56 3.10 -2.77 -13.68
C LEU A 56 2.49 -3.18 -15.00
N LYS A 57 2.23 -4.48 -15.18
CA LYS A 57 1.54 -4.99 -16.36
C LYS A 57 0.08 -4.52 -16.37
N ALA A 58 -0.41 -4.10 -17.53
CA ALA A 58 -1.76 -3.55 -17.70
C ALA A 58 -2.86 -4.46 -17.13
N ARG A 59 -2.78 -5.77 -17.42
CA ARG A 59 -3.76 -6.74 -16.89
C ARG A 59 -3.70 -6.86 -15.38
N TRP A 60 -2.50 -6.81 -14.80
CA TRP A 60 -2.34 -6.83 -13.34
C TRP A 60 -2.94 -5.58 -12.72
N GLY A 61 -2.67 -4.40 -13.29
CA GLY A 61 -3.23 -3.13 -12.82
C GLY A 61 -4.76 -3.12 -12.79
N VAL A 62 -5.42 -3.66 -13.83
CA VAL A 62 -6.89 -3.80 -13.84
C VAL A 62 -7.40 -4.77 -12.76
N SER A 63 -6.73 -5.90 -12.55
CA SER A 63 -7.09 -6.84 -11.48
C SER A 63 -6.90 -6.22 -10.09
N PHE A 64 -5.82 -5.46 -9.90
CA PHE A 64 -5.53 -4.74 -8.66
C PHE A 64 -6.62 -3.71 -8.35
N LEU A 65 -7.00 -2.88 -9.34
CA LEU A 65 -8.09 -1.90 -9.17
C LEU A 65 -9.42 -2.57 -8.79
N LYS A 66 -9.77 -3.70 -9.42
CA LYS A 66 -10.97 -4.47 -9.06
C LYS A 66 -10.92 -5.00 -7.62
N ALA A 67 -9.75 -5.42 -7.15
CA ALA A 67 -9.57 -5.86 -5.78
C ALA A 67 -9.75 -4.69 -4.80
N MET A 68 -9.20 -3.50 -5.12
CA MET A 68 -9.42 -2.29 -4.33
C MET A 68 -10.89 -1.90 -4.26
N ASP A 69 -11.62 -1.95 -5.38
CA ASP A 69 -13.06 -1.67 -5.41
C ASP A 69 -13.85 -2.67 -4.53
N THR A 70 -13.50 -3.96 -4.61
CA THR A 70 -14.08 -5.00 -3.76
C THR A 70 -13.84 -4.74 -2.28
N ILE A 71 -12.62 -4.30 -1.90
CA ILE A 71 -12.29 -3.92 -0.52
C ILE A 71 -13.11 -2.71 -0.10
N LYS A 72 -13.22 -1.67 -0.93
CA LYS A 72 -14.02 -0.47 -0.61
C LYS A 72 -15.49 -0.78 -0.37
N GLU A 73 -16.06 -1.71 -1.14
CA GLU A 73 -17.44 -2.17 -0.99
C GLU A 73 -17.64 -3.01 0.29
N LYS A 74 -16.64 -3.80 0.68
CA LYS A 74 -16.75 -4.79 1.77
C LYS A 74 -16.08 -4.39 3.09
N GLN A 75 -15.33 -3.28 3.14
CA GLN A 75 -14.61 -2.88 4.36
C GLN A 75 -15.53 -2.75 5.57
N SER A 76 -16.78 -2.33 5.38
CA SER A 76 -17.79 -2.24 6.44
C SER A 76 -18.36 -3.58 6.89
N THR A 77 -17.94 -4.70 6.31
CA THR A 77 -18.27 -6.06 6.78
C THR A 77 -17.13 -6.70 7.55
N VAL A 78 -16.01 -5.99 7.73
CA VAL A 78 -14.84 -6.49 8.47
C VAL A 78 -15.13 -6.42 9.96
N GLU A 79 -15.29 -7.59 10.59
CA GLU A 79 -15.65 -7.75 12.01
C GLU A 79 -14.55 -8.39 12.85
N TRP A 80 -13.51 -8.94 12.21
CA TRP A 80 -12.39 -9.58 12.90
C TRP A 80 -11.40 -8.56 13.49
N PRO A 81 -10.63 -8.94 14.54
CA PRO A 81 -9.59 -8.09 15.07
C PRO A 81 -8.52 -7.72 14.04
N PHE A 82 -8.03 -6.48 14.05
CA PHE A 82 -6.91 -6.09 13.20
C PHE A 82 -6.07 -4.93 13.78
N LEU A 83 -4.82 -4.86 13.32
CA LEU A 83 -3.90 -3.75 13.50
C LEU A 83 -3.54 -3.17 12.13
N ALA A 84 -3.85 -1.90 11.89
CA ALA A 84 -3.41 -1.16 10.71
C ALA A 84 -2.19 -0.30 11.06
N LEU A 85 -1.11 -0.41 10.28
CA LEU A 85 0.14 0.32 10.48
C LEU A 85 0.47 1.08 9.19
N HIS A 86 0.73 2.37 9.28
CA HIS A 86 1.00 3.20 8.08
C HIS A 86 1.99 4.33 8.39
N GLY A 87 2.86 4.68 7.43
CA GLY A 87 3.73 5.86 7.52
C GLY A 87 3.07 7.07 6.87
N ASP A 88 3.05 8.23 7.52
CA ASP A 88 2.36 9.42 6.96
C ASP A 88 3.05 10.04 5.73
N GLU A 89 4.32 9.69 5.49
CA GLU A 89 5.10 10.10 4.32
C GLU A 89 5.19 8.96 3.27
N ASP A 90 4.30 7.96 3.33
CA ASP A 90 4.16 6.94 2.30
C ASP A 90 3.67 7.55 0.98
N LYS A 91 4.57 7.66 0.01
CA LYS A 91 4.29 8.19 -1.34
C LYS A 91 3.72 7.14 -2.29
N LEU A 92 3.67 5.88 -1.88
CA LEU A 92 3.18 4.75 -2.68
C LEU A 92 1.73 4.41 -2.34
N CYS A 93 1.36 4.51 -1.06
CA CYS A 93 0.02 4.25 -0.57
C CYS A 93 -0.46 5.39 0.32
N ASP A 94 -1.55 6.05 -0.06
CA ASP A 94 -2.14 7.15 0.69
C ASP A 94 -2.67 6.66 2.06
N VAL A 95 -2.22 7.32 3.12
CA VAL A 95 -2.60 7.04 4.52
C VAL A 95 -4.11 7.17 4.75
N GLU A 96 -4.79 8.03 4.00
CA GLU A 96 -6.24 8.20 4.06
C GLU A 96 -6.99 6.90 3.76
N GLY A 97 -6.40 6.01 2.94
CA GLY A 97 -6.95 4.69 2.68
C GLY A 97 -7.00 3.81 3.94
N ALA A 98 -5.93 3.82 4.75
CA ALA A 98 -5.86 3.07 5.99
C ALA A 98 -6.77 3.66 7.07
N ILE A 99 -6.82 4.99 7.19
CA ILE A 99 -7.71 5.71 8.11
C ILE A 99 -9.16 5.38 7.79
N LYS A 100 -9.57 5.52 6.53
CA LYS A 100 -10.94 5.24 6.10
C LYS A 100 -11.32 3.77 6.29
N PHE A 101 -10.41 2.84 6.02
CA PHE A 101 -10.64 1.42 6.29
C PHE A 101 -10.87 1.18 7.79
N HIS A 102 -10.03 1.75 8.64
CA HIS A 102 -10.17 1.65 10.08
C HIS A 102 -11.50 2.23 10.57
N GLU A 103 -11.90 3.41 10.09
CA GLU A 103 -13.17 4.04 10.46
C GLU A 103 -14.39 3.20 10.07
N LEU A 104 -14.42 2.72 8.82
CA LEU A 104 -15.59 2.06 8.26
C LEU A 104 -15.74 0.59 8.68
N ALA A 105 -14.67 -0.08 9.10
CA ALA A 105 -14.74 -1.46 9.57
C ALA A 105 -15.66 -1.61 10.79
N LYS A 106 -16.43 -2.70 10.86
CA LYS A 106 -17.32 -3.01 12.00
C LYS A 106 -16.61 -3.61 13.20
N SER A 107 -15.36 -4.04 13.04
CA SER A 107 -14.56 -4.64 14.10
C SER A 107 -14.57 -3.77 15.35
N THR A 108 -14.91 -4.38 16.48
CA THR A 108 -14.85 -3.76 17.81
C THR A 108 -13.44 -3.81 18.41
N ASP A 109 -12.57 -4.64 17.83
CA ASP A 109 -11.19 -4.85 18.26
C ASP A 109 -10.21 -4.45 17.14
N LYS A 110 -10.17 -3.14 16.87
CA LYS A 110 -9.34 -2.56 15.81
C LYS A 110 -8.44 -1.46 16.37
N GLU A 111 -7.21 -1.45 15.89
CA GLU A 111 -6.22 -0.42 16.20
C GLU A 111 -5.60 0.11 14.90
N ILE A 112 -5.31 1.40 14.85
CA ILE A 112 -4.50 2.01 13.79
C ILE A 112 -3.35 2.80 14.41
N LYS A 113 -2.16 2.67 13.83
CA LYS A 113 -0.99 3.47 14.19
C LYS A 113 -0.38 4.12 12.96
N ILE A 114 -0.30 5.44 13.00
CA ILE A 114 0.33 6.26 11.97
C ILE A 114 1.69 6.73 12.49
N TYR A 115 2.75 6.40 11.76
CA TYR A 115 4.11 6.74 12.15
C TYR A 115 4.58 7.97 11.38
N LYS A 116 4.88 9.03 12.13
CA LYS A 116 5.29 10.31 11.57
C LYS A 116 6.66 10.24 10.91
N GLY A 117 6.75 10.68 9.66
CA GLY A 117 7.95 10.74 8.85
C GLY A 117 8.38 9.40 8.24
N LEU A 118 7.65 8.30 8.46
CA LEU A 118 8.02 6.99 7.93
C LEU A 118 7.41 6.78 6.52
N TYR A 119 8.10 6.02 5.68
CA TYR A 119 7.66 5.69 4.32
C TYR A 119 6.88 4.36 4.30
N HIS A 120 6.87 3.70 3.14
CA HIS A 120 6.02 2.55 2.83
C HIS A 120 6.38 1.26 3.61
N GLN A 121 7.66 0.90 3.67
CA GLN A 121 8.13 -0.36 4.26
C GLN A 121 8.52 -0.18 5.73
N LEU A 122 7.53 -0.01 6.61
CA LEU A 122 7.74 0.21 8.05
C LEU A 122 8.68 -0.82 8.72
N HIS A 123 8.63 -2.08 8.30
CA HIS A 123 9.48 -3.16 8.83
C HIS A 123 10.94 -3.11 8.32
N ASN A 124 11.21 -2.28 7.32
CA ASN A 124 12.52 -2.00 6.74
C ASN A 124 12.83 -0.49 6.81
N GLU A 125 12.27 0.23 7.78
CA GLU A 125 12.72 1.58 8.09
C GLU A 125 14.05 1.56 8.86
N LEU A 126 14.57 2.74 9.21
CA LEU A 126 15.74 2.90 10.07
C LEU A 126 15.58 2.08 11.37
N GLU A 127 16.70 1.60 11.92
CA GLU A 127 16.71 0.58 12.98
C GLU A 127 15.91 0.99 14.22
N GLU A 128 15.95 2.26 14.61
CA GLU A 128 15.14 2.82 15.70
C GLU A 128 13.64 2.69 15.44
N ASP A 129 13.18 3.06 14.26
CA ASP A 129 11.76 3.08 13.89
C ASP A 129 11.24 1.66 13.64
N LYS A 130 12.05 0.84 12.97
CA LYS A 130 11.78 -0.59 12.76
C LYS A 130 11.54 -1.31 14.08
N LYS A 131 12.35 -1.06 15.11
CA LYS A 131 12.16 -1.66 16.44
C LYS A 131 10.83 -1.30 17.06
N VAL A 132 10.42 -0.03 16.97
CA VAL A 132 9.12 0.43 17.48
C VAL A 132 7.98 -0.28 16.75
N VAL A 133 8.04 -0.35 15.42
CA VAL A 133 7.04 -1.05 14.59
C VAL A 133 6.91 -2.52 14.99
N PHE A 134 8.03 -3.23 15.17
CA PHE A 134 8.00 -4.65 15.58
C PHE A 134 7.48 -4.84 17.01
N GLU A 135 7.84 -3.96 17.94
CA GLU A 135 7.34 -4.05 19.32
C GLU A 135 5.84 -3.78 19.38
N ASP A 136 5.33 -2.88 18.54
CA ASP A 136 3.89 -2.61 18.42
C ASP A 136 3.12 -3.80 17.88
N ILE A 137 3.63 -4.46 16.83
CA ILE A 137 3.07 -5.70 16.30
C ILE A 137 3.04 -6.78 17.38
N LYS A 138 4.18 -6.99 18.05
CA LYS A 138 4.33 -8.00 19.10
C LYS A 138 3.38 -7.74 20.27
N SER A 139 3.32 -6.50 20.76
CA SER A 139 2.44 -6.08 21.84
C SER A 139 0.97 -6.30 21.49
N TRP A 140 0.57 -6.00 20.25
CA TRP A 140 -0.79 -6.23 19.78
C TRP A 140 -1.16 -7.73 19.76
N LEU A 141 -0.23 -8.58 19.30
CA LEU A 141 -0.40 -10.03 19.26
C LEU A 141 -0.49 -10.65 20.66
N ILE A 142 0.41 -10.26 21.58
CA ILE A 142 0.45 -10.79 22.95
C ILE A 142 -0.85 -10.49 23.71
N LYS A 143 -1.45 -9.31 23.51
CA LYS A 143 -2.74 -8.94 24.13
C LYS A 143 -3.91 -9.85 23.70
N ARG A 144 -3.75 -10.64 22.64
CA ARG A 144 -4.79 -11.48 22.02
C ARG A 144 -4.38 -12.96 21.94
N SER A 145 -3.29 -13.32 22.61
CA SER A 145 -2.80 -14.71 22.74
C SER A 145 -3.35 -15.40 23.97
#